data_AF-A0A6S6SZX8-F1
#
_entry.id   AF-A0A6S6SZX8-F1
#
_cell.length_a   1.000
_cell.length_b   1.000
_cell.length_c   1.000
_cell.angle_alpha   90.00
_cell.angle_beta   90.00
_cell.angle_gamma   90.00
#
_symmetry.space_group_name_H-M   'P 1'
#
loop_
_entity.id
_entity.type
_entity.pdbx_description
1 polymer ?
#
loop_
_entity_poly.entity_id
_entity_poly.type
_entity_poly.pdbx_seq_one_letter_code
_entity_poly.pdbx_strand_id
1 'polypeptide(L)'
;MGDEEFVEIKDKDSKYLPFKEARKFVHKLKLQKRKDWKKYCNGEYKDKVSLPLDIPKNPYNIYSNKGWKHTEDWIGIEKKHDCIDIKVSKEIELEKERYLPFEEAIEFVHKYIKLSSREEWKGYCIASTLYKSPSAISLKNNIKKPIAIPSHPEEVYKSKGWIDYNNWLGLKVEKYLPFKEAREFVHKLKLQKRKDWKKYCSGEYKDKTSLPLNIPKEPHTIYLNKGWKHTEDWIGIERKMLIKKGKIDKGIEIPDYGGL
;
A
#
# COMPACT_ATOMS: atom_id res chain seq x y z
N MET A 1 25.12 -17.58 -33.58
CA MET A 1 24.96 -16.42 -32.67
C MET A 1 24.88 -17.04 -31.29
N GLY A 2 25.97 -16.95 -30.54
CA GLY A 2 26.22 -17.80 -29.37
C GLY A 2 25.35 -17.43 -28.19
N ASP A 3 24.68 -18.43 -27.62
CA ASP A 3 24.05 -18.33 -26.31
C ASP A 3 25.16 -18.20 -25.26
N GLU A 4 25.25 -17.03 -24.63
CA GLU A 4 26.16 -16.82 -23.50
C GLU A 4 25.70 -17.69 -22.32
N GLU A 5 26.29 -18.87 -22.19
CA GLU A 5 26.15 -19.73 -21.03
C GLU A 5 26.86 -19.07 -19.83
N PHE A 6 26.10 -18.30 -19.04
CA PHE A 6 26.54 -17.83 -17.74
C PHE A 6 26.68 -19.03 -16.79
N VAL A 7 27.87 -19.63 -16.81
CA VAL A 7 28.30 -20.64 -15.84
C VAL A 7 28.55 -19.93 -14.50
N GLU A 8 27.59 -20.06 -13.60
CA GLU A 8 27.69 -19.56 -12.23
C GLU A 8 28.74 -20.41 -11.48
N ILE A 9 29.94 -19.87 -11.36
CA ILE A 9 31.12 -20.55 -10.80
C ILE A 9 30.82 -20.98 -9.36
N LYS A 10 31.05 -22.26 -9.05
CA LYS A 10 30.94 -22.80 -7.68
C LYS A 10 31.80 -21.98 -6.72
N ASP A 11 31.14 -21.32 -5.79
CA ASP A 11 31.74 -20.68 -4.63
C ASP A 11 32.36 -21.79 -3.75
N LYS A 12 33.69 -21.97 -3.82
CA LYS A 12 34.41 -23.12 -3.25
C LYS A 12 34.25 -23.29 -1.73
N ASP A 13 33.77 -22.25 -1.04
CA ASP A 13 33.56 -22.23 0.42
C ASP A 13 32.09 -22.37 0.85
N SER A 14 31.15 -22.53 -0.09
CA SER A 14 29.73 -22.67 0.25
C SER A 14 29.39 -24.11 0.65
N LYS A 15 28.91 -24.29 1.89
CA LYS A 15 28.32 -25.55 2.39
C LYS A 15 27.10 -26.02 1.57
N TYR A 16 26.51 -25.13 0.77
CA TYR A 16 25.27 -25.38 0.03
C TYR A 16 25.49 -25.34 -1.48
N LEU A 17 24.73 -26.17 -2.21
CA LEU A 17 24.73 -26.20 -3.66
C LEU A 17 24.36 -24.84 -4.28
N PRO A 18 24.83 -24.53 -5.51
CA PRO A 18 24.36 -23.37 -6.26
C PRO A 18 22.83 -23.36 -6.39
N PHE A 19 22.22 -22.17 -6.35
CA PHE A 19 20.77 -22.04 -6.31
C PHE A 19 20.06 -22.82 -7.42
N LYS A 20 20.58 -22.77 -8.66
CA LYS A 20 20.02 -23.49 -9.81
C LYS A 20 20.04 -25.01 -9.63
N GLU A 21 21.13 -25.55 -9.09
CA GLU A 21 21.28 -27.00 -8.84
C GLU A 21 20.38 -27.45 -7.68
N ALA A 22 20.41 -26.69 -6.59
CA ALA A 22 19.60 -26.96 -5.40
C ALA A 22 18.10 -26.90 -5.74
N ARG A 23 17.68 -25.91 -6.54
CA ARG A 23 16.30 -25.77 -7.02
C ARG A 23 15.88 -26.94 -7.93
N LYS A 24 16.75 -27.37 -8.86
CA LYS A 24 16.51 -28.56 -9.69
C LYS A 24 16.30 -29.82 -8.85
N PHE A 25 17.07 -29.99 -7.77
CA PHE A 25 16.86 -31.09 -6.82
C PHE A 25 15.47 -31.01 -6.17
N VAL A 26 15.10 -29.85 -5.62
CA VAL A 26 13.81 -29.68 -4.95
C VAL A 26 12.63 -29.89 -5.90
N HIS A 27 12.72 -29.45 -7.16
CA HIS A 27 11.68 -29.68 -8.17
C HIS A 27 11.46 -31.18 -8.46
N LYS A 28 12.51 -32.00 -8.42
CA LYS A 28 12.39 -33.46 -8.58
C LYS A 28 11.59 -34.13 -7.46
N LEU A 29 11.46 -33.50 -6.29
CA LEU A 29 10.66 -34.02 -5.18
C LEU A 29 9.14 -33.94 -5.44
N LYS A 30 8.70 -33.14 -6.43
CA LYS A 30 7.29 -32.97 -6.84
C LYS A 30 6.35 -32.68 -5.66
N LEU A 31 6.79 -31.85 -4.72
CA LEU A 31 5.99 -31.42 -3.57
C LEU A 31 4.84 -30.51 -4.04
N GLN A 32 3.66 -30.63 -3.42
CA GLN A 32 2.42 -30.05 -3.97
C GLN A 32 1.98 -28.78 -3.26
N LYS A 33 2.35 -28.60 -1.99
CA LYS A 33 1.94 -27.48 -1.14
C LYS A 33 3.15 -26.86 -0.46
N ARG A 34 3.07 -25.56 -0.18
CA ARG A 34 4.11 -24.84 0.59
C ARG A 34 4.45 -25.50 1.92
N LYS A 35 3.44 -26.08 2.60
CA LYS A 35 3.63 -26.80 3.87
C LYS A 35 4.45 -28.09 3.70
N ASP A 36 4.51 -28.65 2.49
CA ASP A 36 5.17 -29.93 2.23
C ASP A 36 6.69 -29.82 2.31
N TRP A 37 7.27 -28.65 2.00
CA TRP A 37 8.70 -28.42 2.20
C TRP A 37 9.12 -28.57 3.65
N LYS A 38 8.33 -28.03 4.58
CA LYS A 38 8.59 -28.14 6.02
C LYS A 38 8.50 -29.60 6.48
N LYS A 39 7.47 -30.31 6.02
CA LYS A 39 7.27 -31.74 6.32
C LYS A 39 8.40 -32.61 5.76
N TYR A 40 8.86 -32.32 4.55
CA TYR A 40 10.00 -32.98 3.92
C TYR A 40 11.31 -32.74 4.70
N CYS A 41 11.58 -31.50 5.11
CA CYS A 41 12.75 -31.17 5.94
C CYS A 41 12.74 -31.85 7.32
N ASN A 42 11.56 -32.27 7.79
CA ASN A 42 11.36 -32.99 9.04
C ASN A 42 11.38 -34.53 8.87
N GLY A 43 11.54 -35.04 7.65
CA GLY A 43 11.56 -36.48 7.37
C GLY A 43 10.17 -37.14 7.42
N GLU A 44 9.08 -36.36 7.30
CA GLU A 44 7.71 -36.88 7.36
C GLU A 44 7.30 -37.64 6.07
N TYR A 45 8.06 -37.52 4.98
CA TYR A 45 7.86 -38.27 3.73
C TYR A 45 8.80 -39.49 3.67
N LYS A 46 8.28 -40.68 3.97
CA LYS A 46 9.05 -41.94 3.98
C LYS A 46 9.36 -42.48 2.59
N ASP A 47 8.58 -42.05 1.59
CA ASP A 47 8.68 -42.43 0.17
C ASP A 47 9.67 -41.57 -0.63
N LYS A 48 10.24 -40.53 0.00
CA LYS A 48 11.17 -39.59 -0.66
C LYS A 48 12.58 -39.73 -0.10
N VAL A 49 13.56 -39.45 -0.96
CA VAL A 49 14.98 -39.38 -0.57
C VAL A 49 15.15 -38.39 0.58
N SER A 50 15.94 -38.74 1.58
CA SER A 50 16.24 -37.86 2.73
C SER A 50 16.87 -36.55 2.28
N LEU A 51 16.62 -35.48 3.03
CA LEU A 51 17.15 -34.15 2.71
C LEU A 51 18.69 -34.19 2.68
N PRO A 52 19.33 -33.91 1.53
CA PRO A 52 20.79 -33.82 1.44
C PRO A 52 21.36 -32.71 2.32
N LEU A 53 22.56 -32.90 2.86
CA LEU A 53 23.21 -31.95 3.77
C LEU A 53 23.58 -30.62 3.10
N ASP A 54 23.73 -30.63 1.78
CA ASP A 54 24.07 -29.50 0.92
C ASP A 54 22.83 -28.76 0.38
N ILE A 55 21.62 -29.16 0.80
CA ILE A 55 20.37 -28.44 0.55
C ILE A 55 19.91 -27.75 1.84
N PRO A 56 19.76 -26.42 1.85
CA PRO A 56 19.38 -25.71 3.08
C PRO A 56 17.90 -25.91 3.42
N LYS A 57 17.61 -26.18 4.70
CA LYS A 57 16.23 -26.21 5.24
C LYS A 57 15.51 -24.86 5.06
N ASN A 58 16.26 -23.76 5.21
CA ASN A 58 15.77 -22.40 4.98
C ASN A 58 16.50 -21.76 3.79
N PRO A 59 16.01 -21.98 2.56
CA PRO A 59 16.66 -21.52 1.34
C PRO A 59 16.64 -20.00 1.15
N TYR A 60 15.67 -19.27 1.74
CA TYR A 60 15.65 -17.81 1.68
C TYR A 60 16.92 -17.19 2.28
N ASN A 61 17.39 -17.71 3.42
CA ASN A 61 18.58 -17.19 4.09
C ASN A 61 19.87 -17.40 3.28
N ILE A 62 19.90 -18.38 2.38
CA ILE A 62 21.10 -18.73 1.60
C ILE A 62 21.06 -18.10 0.21
N TYR A 63 19.87 -18.04 -0.40
CA TYR A 63 19.71 -17.68 -1.80
C TYR A 63 19.03 -16.34 -2.05
N SER A 64 18.71 -15.54 -1.02
CA SER A 64 18.02 -14.24 -1.14
C SER A 64 18.60 -13.34 -2.23
N ASN A 65 19.92 -13.29 -2.35
CA ASN A 65 20.64 -12.51 -3.36
C ASN A 65 21.22 -13.38 -4.51
N LYS A 66 20.89 -14.67 -4.56
CA LYS A 66 21.39 -15.67 -5.54
C LYS A 66 20.26 -16.22 -6.42
N GLY A 67 19.28 -15.38 -6.76
CA GLY A 67 18.16 -15.74 -7.64
C GLY A 67 16.90 -16.27 -6.95
N TRP A 68 16.84 -16.26 -5.62
CA TRP A 68 15.62 -16.58 -4.89
C TRP A 68 14.48 -15.62 -5.21
N LYS A 69 13.30 -16.17 -5.52
CA LYS A 69 12.07 -15.39 -5.72
C LYS A 69 11.13 -15.52 -4.52
N HIS A 70 10.58 -16.71 -4.34
CA HIS A 70 9.67 -17.04 -3.25
C HIS A 70 9.58 -18.57 -3.09
N THR A 71 8.92 -19.03 -2.03
CA THR A 71 8.91 -20.44 -1.64
C THR A 71 8.24 -21.35 -2.66
N GLU A 72 7.24 -20.87 -3.39
CA GLU A 72 6.53 -21.64 -4.41
C GLU A 72 7.43 -21.93 -5.63
N ASP A 73 8.25 -20.96 -6.05
CA ASP A 73 9.26 -21.11 -7.12
C ASP A 73 10.35 -22.12 -6.75
N TRP A 74 10.76 -22.13 -5.47
CA TRP A 74 11.73 -23.08 -4.92
C TRP A 74 11.22 -24.51 -4.89
N ILE A 75 9.98 -24.71 -4.44
CA ILE A 75 9.39 -26.05 -4.30
C ILE A 75 9.03 -26.65 -5.67
N GLY A 76 8.88 -25.81 -6.70
CA GLY A 76 8.43 -26.25 -8.01
C GLY A 76 6.92 -26.44 -8.06
N ILE A 77 6.19 -25.71 -7.20
CA ILE A 77 4.75 -25.55 -7.35
C ILE A 77 4.57 -24.57 -8.50
N GLU A 78 4.63 -25.11 -9.72
CA GLU A 78 3.98 -24.45 -10.85
C GLU A 78 2.52 -24.38 -10.47
N LYS A 79 2.09 -23.18 -10.10
CA LYS A 79 0.66 -22.94 -10.04
C LYS A 79 0.16 -23.32 -11.44
N LYS A 80 -0.72 -24.32 -11.53
CA LYS A 80 -1.71 -24.38 -12.62
C LYS A 80 -2.62 -23.16 -12.46
N HIS A 81 -2.04 -21.98 -12.60
CA HIS A 81 -2.77 -20.94 -13.25
C HIS A 81 -2.72 -21.38 -14.69
N ASP A 82 -3.88 -21.72 -15.22
CA ASP A 82 -4.12 -21.64 -16.64
C ASP A 82 -3.36 -20.42 -17.19
N CYS A 83 -2.84 -20.54 -18.40
CA CYS A 83 -2.16 -19.56 -19.25
C CYS A 83 -2.62 -18.07 -19.20
N ILE A 84 -3.66 -17.77 -18.42
CA ILE A 84 -4.15 -16.48 -17.95
C ILE A 84 -3.09 -15.72 -17.13
N ASP A 85 -2.44 -16.28 -16.11
CA ASP A 85 -1.65 -15.41 -15.19
C ASP A 85 -0.30 -14.96 -15.75
N ILE A 86 0.35 -15.72 -16.64
CA ILE A 86 1.58 -15.26 -17.30
C ILE A 86 1.25 -14.23 -18.40
N LYS A 87 0.14 -14.41 -19.13
CA LYS A 87 -0.37 -13.36 -20.03
C LYS A 87 -0.75 -12.13 -19.22
N VAL A 88 -1.56 -12.24 -18.18
CA VAL A 88 -1.99 -11.13 -17.31
C VAL A 88 -0.79 -10.45 -16.66
N SER A 89 0.23 -11.16 -16.18
CA SER A 89 1.41 -10.53 -15.58
C SER A 89 2.22 -9.74 -16.62
N LYS A 90 2.44 -10.34 -17.80
CA LYS A 90 3.19 -9.72 -18.90
C LYS A 90 2.38 -8.62 -19.59
N GLU A 91 1.05 -8.73 -19.62
CA GLU A 91 0.08 -7.78 -20.15
C GLU A 91 -0.15 -6.63 -19.15
N ILE A 92 -0.06 -6.87 -17.84
CA ILE A 92 0.03 -5.85 -16.77
C ILE A 92 1.39 -5.13 -16.84
N GLU A 93 2.50 -5.84 -17.09
CA GLU A 93 3.82 -5.23 -17.31
C GLU A 93 3.85 -4.40 -18.60
N LEU A 94 3.26 -4.90 -19.70
CA LEU A 94 3.08 -4.15 -20.96
C LEU A 94 2.05 -3.01 -20.83
N GLU A 95 1.04 -3.13 -19.96
CA GLU A 95 0.07 -2.05 -19.66
C GLU A 95 0.73 -0.87 -18.95
N LYS A 96 1.75 -1.12 -18.11
CA LYS A 96 2.51 -0.04 -17.44
C LYS A 96 3.27 0.85 -18.42
N GLU A 97 3.65 0.34 -19.58
CA GLU A 97 4.22 1.11 -20.70
C GLU A 97 3.14 1.76 -21.60
N ARG A 98 1.86 1.45 -21.38
CA ARG A 98 0.73 1.86 -22.23
C ARG A 98 -0.14 2.96 -21.62
N TYR A 99 0.21 3.45 -20.44
CA TYR A 99 -0.51 4.54 -19.80
C TYR A 99 -0.11 5.88 -20.41
N LEU A 100 -1.10 6.77 -20.55
CA LEU A 100 -0.86 8.14 -21.00
C LEU A 100 0.13 8.86 -20.07
N PRO A 101 0.86 9.87 -20.56
CA PRO A 101 1.56 10.82 -19.69
C PRO A 101 0.61 11.37 -18.61
N PHE A 102 1.16 11.69 -17.44
CA PHE A 102 0.35 12.07 -16.28
C PHE A 102 -0.58 13.25 -16.58
N GLU A 103 -0.08 14.25 -17.29
CA GLU A 103 -0.79 15.45 -17.70
C GLU A 103 -1.97 15.13 -18.63
N GLU A 104 -1.77 14.29 -19.63
CA GLU A 104 -2.86 13.88 -20.54
C GLU A 104 -3.91 13.03 -19.81
N ALA A 105 -3.43 12.16 -18.92
CA ALA A 105 -4.30 11.29 -18.14
C ALA A 105 -5.17 12.09 -17.16
N ILE A 106 -4.60 13.11 -16.51
CA ILE A 106 -5.32 13.98 -15.57
C ILE A 106 -6.36 14.83 -16.31
N GLU A 107 -6.02 15.38 -17.47
CA GLU A 107 -6.95 16.15 -18.30
C GLU A 107 -8.14 15.29 -18.72
N PHE A 108 -7.90 14.04 -19.13
CA PHE A 108 -8.97 13.10 -19.46
C PHE A 108 -9.90 12.86 -18.26
N VAL A 109 -9.34 12.58 -17.09
CA VAL A 109 -10.11 12.30 -15.87
C VAL A 109 -10.96 13.51 -15.48
N HIS A 110 -10.39 14.71 -15.49
CA HIS A 110 -11.08 15.96 -15.17
C HIS A 110 -12.22 16.24 -16.15
N LYS A 111 -11.97 16.04 -17.45
CA LYS A 111 -12.92 16.38 -18.51
C LYS A 111 -14.09 15.41 -18.58
N TYR A 112 -13.81 14.11 -18.44
CA TYR A 112 -14.76 13.05 -18.80
C TYR A 112 -15.27 12.22 -17.62
N ILE A 113 -14.44 11.94 -16.61
CA ILE A 113 -14.80 10.97 -15.55
C ILE A 113 -15.56 11.65 -14.39
N LYS A 114 -15.16 12.88 -14.00
CA LYS A 114 -15.88 13.74 -13.03
C LYS A 114 -16.39 13.02 -11.77
N LEU A 115 -15.58 12.14 -11.20
CA LEU A 115 -15.91 11.46 -9.94
C LEU A 115 -15.47 12.31 -8.75
N SER A 116 -16.21 12.19 -7.65
CA SER A 116 -16.11 13.06 -6.47
C SER A 116 -15.27 12.46 -5.33
N SER A 117 -14.87 11.19 -5.45
CA SER A 117 -14.13 10.50 -4.40
C SER A 117 -13.25 9.36 -4.91
N ARG A 118 -12.28 8.97 -4.08
CA ARG A 118 -11.45 7.78 -4.33
C ARG A 118 -12.29 6.51 -4.35
N GLU A 119 -13.33 6.45 -3.52
CA GLU A 119 -14.26 5.32 -3.46
C GLU A 119 -15.03 5.16 -4.76
N GLU A 120 -15.52 6.27 -5.33
CA GLU A 120 -16.13 6.30 -6.65
C GLU A 120 -15.14 5.90 -7.74
N TRP A 121 -13.90 6.41 -7.69
CA TRP A 121 -12.84 6.01 -8.63
C TRP A 121 -12.54 4.51 -8.57
N LYS A 122 -12.43 3.95 -7.37
CA LYS A 122 -12.20 2.53 -7.15
C LYS A 122 -13.38 1.71 -7.67
N GLY A 123 -14.61 2.13 -7.39
CA GLY A 123 -15.82 1.50 -7.91
C GLY A 123 -15.88 1.52 -9.44
N TYR A 124 -15.53 2.64 -10.05
CA TYR A 124 -15.42 2.80 -11.51
C TYR A 124 -14.39 1.86 -12.12
N CYS A 125 -13.20 1.75 -11.52
CA CYS A 125 -12.15 0.85 -11.99
C CYS A 125 -12.56 -0.63 -11.87
N ILE A 126 -13.14 -1.03 -10.74
CA ILE A 126 -13.61 -2.42 -10.53
C ILE A 126 -14.72 -2.79 -11.52
N ALA A 127 -15.67 -1.88 -11.74
CA ALA A 127 -16.74 -2.08 -12.71
C ALA A 127 -16.19 -2.28 -14.14
N SER A 128 -15.14 -1.54 -14.50
CA SER A 128 -14.48 -1.68 -15.80
C SER A 128 -13.72 -2.99 -16.00
N THR A 129 -13.28 -3.65 -14.92
CA THR A 129 -12.44 -4.87 -14.98
C THR A 129 -13.21 -6.18 -14.77
N LEU A 130 -14.26 -6.21 -13.94
CA LEU A 130 -14.90 -7.46 -13.51
C LEU A 130 -16.28 -7.73 -14.14
N TYR A 131 -16.96 -6.71 -14.65
CA TYR A 131 -18.33 -6.88 -15.14
C TYR A 131 -18.43 -6.48 -16.62
N LYS A 132 -18.85 -7.42 -17.47
CA LYS A 132 -19.33 -7.13 -18.84
C LYS A 132 -20.67 -6.35 -18.84
N SER A 133 -21.17 -5.95 -17.67
CA SER A 133 -22.41 -5.22 -17.47
C SER A 133 -22.15 -4.00 -16.55
N PRO A 134 -22.77 -2.83 -16.82
CA PRO A 134 -22.47 -1.61 -16.06
C PRO A 134 -22.90 -1.76 -14.60
N SER A 135 -21.97 -1.61 -13.65
CA SER A 135 -22.37 -1.31 -12.28
C SER A 135 -23.09 0.05 -12.25
N ALA A 136 -23.95 0.29 -11.25
CA ALA A 136 -24.75 1.52 -11.14
C ALA A 136 -23.95 2.83 -11.25
N ILE A 137 -22.63 2.80 -10.97
CA ILE A 137 -21.72 3.95 -11.12
C ILE A 137 -21.34 4.18 -12.60
N SER A 138 -21.13 3.11 -13.37
CA SER A 138 -20.88 3.19 -14.82
C SER A 138 -22.10 3.71 -15.60
N LEU A 139 -23.32 3.48 -15.09
CA LEU A 139 -24.54 3.97 -15.73
C LEU A 139 -24.67 5.49 -15.69
N LYS A 140 -24.10 6.16 -14.68
CA LYS A 140 -24.26 7.60 -14.50
C LYS A 140 -23.42 8.43 -15.49
N ASN A 141 -22.26 7.91 -15.89
CA ASN A 141 -21.31 8.64 -16.74
C ASN A 141 -21.15 8.05 -18.15
N ASN A 142 -21.70 6.86 -18.44
CA ASN A 142 -21.70 6.17 -19.76
C ASN A 142 -20.35 6.09 -20.51
N ILE A 143 -19.23 6.38 -19.82
CA ILE A 143 -17.88 6.44 -20.39
C ILE A 143 -17.08 5.28 -19.82
N LYS A 144 -16.69 4.34 -20.69
CA LYS A 144 -15.80 3.22 -20.33
C LYS A 144 -14.40 3.75 -20.05
N LYS A 145 -13.75 3.24 -19.00
CA LYS A 145 -12.37 3.59 -18.66
C LYS A 145 -11.45 3.16 -19.81
N PRO A 146 -10.71 4.08 -20.45
CA PRO A 146 -9.70 3.67 -21.42
C PRO A 146 -8.64 2.80 -20.77
N ILE A 147 -8.11 1.83 -21.50
CA ILE A 147 -7.03 0.96 -21.01
C ILE A 147 -5.78 1.76 -20.63
N ALA A 148 -5.56 2.90 -21.31
CA ALA A 148 -4.46 3.83 -21.09
C ALA A 148 -4.62 4.73 -19.84
N ILE A 149 -5.74 4.60 -19.10
CA ILE A 149 -5.92 5.25 -17.80
C ILE A 149 -5.76 4.20 -16.69
N PRO A 150 -4.74 4.32 -15.83
CA PRO A 150 -4.44 3.31 -14.82
C PRO A 150 -5.49 3.28 -13.73
N SER A 151 -5.79 2.08 -13.22
CA SER A 151 -6.70 1.93 -12.07
C SER A 151 -6.06 2.38 -10.76
N HIS A 152 -4.74 2.31 -10.66
CA HIS A 152 -3.91 2.73 -9.52
C HIS A 152 -2.92 3.82 -9.94
N PRO A 153 -3.40 5.05 -10.22
CA PRO A 153 -2.56 6.14 -10.71
C PRO A 153 -1.43 6.51 -9.73
N GLU A 154 -1.61 6.28 -8.43
CA GLU A 154 -0.59 6.53 -7.41
C GLU A 154 0.65 5.63 -7.55
N GLU A 155 0.50 4.45 -8.15
CA GLU A 155 1.61 3.53 -8.40
C GLU A 155 2.31 3.86 -9.71
N VAL A 156 1.53 4.18 -10.74
CA VAL A 156 2.02 4.45 -12.11
C VAL A 156 2.71 5.82 -12.19
N TYR A 157 2.14 6.84 -11.56
CA TYR A 157 2.62 8.22 -11.67
C TYR A 157 3.42 8.68 -10.46
N LYS A 158 3.80 7.76 -9.56
CA LYS A 158 4.53 8.07 -8.31
C LYS A 158 5.74 8.98 -8.51
N SER A 159 6.52 8.76 -9.57
CA SER A 159 7.68 9.58 -9.96
C SER A 159 7.44 10.44 -11.21
N LYS A 160 6.19 10.52 -11.68
CA LYS A 160 5.76 11.21 -12.89
C LYS A 160 4.71 12.30 -12.60
N GLY A 161 4.84 12.99 -11.46
CA GLY A 161 3.97 14.13 -11.11
C GLY A 161 2.76 13.81 -10.23
N TRP A 162 2.58 12.58 -9.76
CA TRP A 162 1.50 12.24 -8.83
C TRP A 162 1.54 13.10 -7.56
N ILE A 163 0.41 13.74 -7.24
CA ILE A 163 0.21 14.52 -6.01
C ILE A 163 -0.69 13.75 -5.05
N ASP A 164 -1.98 13.67 -5.37
CA ASP A 164 -2.95 12.86 -4.65
C ASP A 164 -4.22 12.63 -5.49
N TYR A 165 -5.16 11.88 -4.90
CA TYR A 165 -6.44 11.57 -5.54
C TYR A 165 -7.32 12.80 -5.79
N ASN A 166 -7.19 13.87 -5.01
CA ASN A 166 -8.01 15.07 -5.22
C ASN A 166 -7.53 15.78 -6.47
N ASN A 167 -6.21 15.91 -6.62
CA ASN A 167 -5.60 16.43 -7.84
C ASN A 167 -5.99 15.55 -9.05
N TRP A 168 -5.84 14.22 -8.94
CA TRP A 168 -6.20 13.29 -10.00
C TRP A 168 -7.66 13.41 -10.47
N LEU A 169 -8.59 13.55 -9.53
CA LEU A 169 -10.03 13.64 -9.81
C LEU A 169 -10.51 15.06 -10.15
N GLY A 170 -9.63 16.05 -10.12
CA GLY A 170 -9.96 17.45 -10.45
C GLY A 170 -10.73 18.15 -9.33
N LEU A 171 -10.63 17.63 -8.11
CA LEU A 171 -11.33 18.13 -6.94
C LEU A 171 -10.57 19.32 -6.38
N LYS A 172 -11.14 20.51 -6.58
CA LYS A 172 -10.62 21.75 -6.00
C LYS A 172 -11.26 21.98 -4.64
N VAL A 173 -10.42 22.28 -3.65
CA VAL A 173 -10.91 22.81 -2.38
C VAL A 173 -11.14 24.30 -2.57
N GLU A 174 -12.38 24.71 -2.82
CA GLU A 174 -12.69 26.14 -2.96
C GLU A 174 -12.49 26.89 -1.65
N LYS A 175 -12.97 26.33 -0.54
CA LYS A 175 -12.81 26.86 0.82
C LYS A 175 -12.78 25.72 1.84
N TYR A 176 -11.86 25.82 2.80
CA TYR A 176 -11.89 24.97 3.99
C TYR A 176 -12.99 25.40 4.94
N LEU A 177 -13.58 24.45 5.67
CA LEU A 177 -14.55 24.78 6.72
C LEU A 177 -13.91 25.67 7.80
N PRO A 178 -14.68 26.54 8.47
CA PRO A 178 -14.24 27.22 9.67
C PRO A 178 -13.68 26.24 10.69
N PHE A 179 -12.64 26.63 11.43
CA PHE A 179 -11.93 25.73 12.34
C PHE A 179 -12.87 24.98 13.29
N LYS A 180 -13.86 25.67 13.87
CA LYS A 180 -14.82 25.08 14.82
C LYS A 180 -15.63 23.96 14.19
N GLU A 181 -16.22 24.19 13.01
CA GLU A 181 -17.00 23.19 12.28
C GLU A 181 -16.14 22.01 11.83
N ALA A 182 -14.93 22.31 11.33
CA ALA A 182 -13.99 21.29 10.89
C ALA A 182 -13.54 20.41 12.07
N ARG A 183 -13.29 21.01 13.23
CA ARG A 183 -12.94 20.31 14.46
C ARG A 183 -14.09 19.44 14.97
N GLU A 184 -15.33 19.97 14.97
CA GLU A 184 -16.52 19.20 15.36
C GLU A 184 -16.73 17.99 14.47
N PHE A 185 -16.48 18.10 13.16
CA PHE A 185 -16.45 16.95 12.25
C PHE A 185 -15.42 15.92 12.69
N VAL A 186 -14.18 16.33 12.95
CA VAL A 186 -13.10 15.41 13.35
C VAL A 186 -13.39 14.74 14.70
N HIS A 187 -13.99 15.45 15.66
CA HIS A 187 -14.40 14.89 16.95
C HIS A 187 -15.45 13.77 16.78
N LYS A 188 -16.39 13.91 15.83
CA LYS A 188 -17.39 12.88 15.53
C LYS A 188 -16.77 11.57 15.02
N LEU A 189 -15.54 11.61 14.47
CA LEU A 189 -14.82 10.42 14.04
C LEU A 189 -14.36 9.54 15.21
N LYS A 190 -14.30 10.09 16.44
CA LYS A 190 -13.89 9.40 17.68
C LYS A 190 -12.54 8.68 17.55
N LEU A 191 -11.57 9.32 16.91
CA LEU A 191 -10.21 8.81 16.76
C LEU A 191 -9.48 8.80 18.12
N GLN A 192 -8.62 7.80 18.36
CA GLN A 192 -8.10 7.52 19.71
C GLN A 192 -6.65 7.95 19.89
N LYS A 193 -5.87 8.01 18.81
CA LYS A 193 -4.43 8.31 18.84
C LYS A 193 -4.08 9.33 17.77
N ARG A 194 -3.01 10.10 17.98
CA ARG A 194 -2.47 11.04 16.98
C ARG A 194 -2.27 10.39 15.60
N LYS A 195 -1.74 9.15 15.58
CA LYS A 195 -1.51 8.39 14.36
C LYS A 195 -2.78 8.03 13.60
N ASP A 196 -3.93 8.01 14.27
CA ASP A 196 -5.20 7.63 13.68
C ASP A 196 -5.69 8.71 12.71
N TRP A 197 -5.33 9.98 12.91
CA TRP A 197 -5.62 11.04 11.93
C TRP A 197 -4.97 10.75 10.58
N LYS A 198 -3.68 10.39 10.57
CA LYS A 198 -2.96 10.04 9.33
C LYS A 198 -3.58 8.83 8.63
N LYS A 199 -3.97 7.81 9.40
CA LYS A 199 -4.67 6.61 8.90
C LYS A 199 -6.06 6.92 8.35
N TYR A 200 -6.76 7.85 8.97
CA TYR A 200 -8.04 8.33 8.47
C TYR A 200 -7.88 9.08 7.15
N CYS A 201 -6.92 10.00 7.05
CA CYS A 201 -6.62 10.72 5.82
C CYS A 201 -6.15 9.81 4.67
N SER A 202 -5.55 8.65 4.96
CA SER A 202 -5.15 7.65 3.95
C SER A 202 -6.28 6.71 3.54
N GLY A 203 -7.43 6.75 4.23
CA GLY A 203 -8.58 5.88 3.98
C GLY A 203 -8.43 4.46 4.55
N GLU A 204 -7.59 4.26 5.57
CA GLU A 204 -7.42 2.94 6.20
C GLU A 204 -8.65 2.48 7.01
N TYR A 205 -9.49 3.42 7.48
CA TYR A 205 -10.71 3.12 8.22
C TYR A 205 -11.89 2.90 7.26
N LYS A 206 -12.27 1.64 7.05
CA LYS A 206 -13.39 1.26 6.16
C LYS A 206 -14.77 1.53 6.75
N ASP A 207 -14.86 1.64 8.07
CA ASP A 207 -16.08 1.88 8.84
C ASP A 207 -16.41 3.37 9.02
N LYS A 208 -15.52 4.26 8.56
CA LYS A 208 -15.68 5.72 8.70
C LYS A 208 -15.98 6.36 7.35
N THR A 209 -16.64 7.52 7.39
CA THR A 209 -16.85 8.34 6.20
C THR A 209 -15.52 8.78 5.61
N SER A 210 -15.44 8.89 4.29
CA SER A 210 -14.27 9.44 3.60
C SER A 210 -13.98 10.87 4.06
N LEU A 211 -12.70 11.27 4.04
CA LEU A 211 -12.28 12.62 4.38
C LEU A 211 -12.95 13.63 3.42
N PRO A 212 -13.77 14.58 3.91
CA PRO A 212 -14.35 15.61 3.07
C PRO A 212 -13.26 16.53 2.51
N LEU A 213 -13.43 16.98 1.26
CA LEU A 213 -12.45 17.84 0.57
C LEU A 213 -12.14 19.15 1.32
N ASN A 214 -13.15 19.73 1.97
CA ASN A 214 -13.06 20.97 2.72
C ASN A 214 -12.54 20.80 4.16
N ILE A 215 -12.04 19.60 4.51
CA ILE A 215 -11.29 19.36 5.74
C ILE A 215 -9.81 19.18 5.38
N PRO A 216 -8.91 20.02 5.90
CA PRO A 216 -7.49 19.92 5.55
C PRO A 216 -6.83 18.69 6.19
N LYS A 217 -6.01 17.97 5.41
CA LYS A 217 -5.15 16.88 5.93
C LYS A 217 -4.13 17.40 6.95
N GLU A 218 -3.66 18.63 6.76
CA GLU A 218 -2.69 19.33 7.61
C GLU A 218 -3.32 20.57 8.26
N PRO A 219 -4.20 20.39 9.26
CA PRO A 219 -5.00 21.47 9.83
C PRO A 219 -4.16 22.58 10.49
N HIS A 220 -2.97 22.27 11.00
CA HIS A 220 -2.08 23.26 11.60
C HIS A 220 -1.62 24.33 10.60
N THR A 221 -1.50 24.00 9.31
CA THR A 221 -1.12 24.96 8.26
C THR A 221 -2.26 25.92 7.91
N ILE A 222 -3.50 25.43 7.96
CA ILE A 222 -4.70 26.18 7.57
C ILE A 222 -5.27 26.99 8.73
N TYR A 223 -5.17 26.48 9.95
CA TYR A 223 -5.84 27.00 11.13
C TYR A 223 -4.91 27.62 12.18
N LEU A 224 -3.62 27.80 11.88
CA LEU A 224 -2.60 28.34 12.83
C LEU A 224 -3.11 29.57 13.61
N ASN A 225 -3.67 30.55 12.91
CA ASN A 225 -4.20 31.79 13.51
C ASN A 225 -5.74 31.81 13.57
N LYS A 226 -6.39 30.64 13.47
CA LYS A 226 -7.85 30.48 13.45
C LYS A 226 -8.36 29.58 14.57
N GLY A 227 -7.62 29.49 15.67
CA GLY A 227 -7.98 28.71 16.86
C GLY A 227 -7.28 27.36 16.98
N TRP A 228 -6.36 27.01 16.07
CA TRP A 228 -5.51 25.84 16.23
C TRP A 228 -4.71 25.92 17.54
N LYS A 229 -4.68 24.82 18.29
CA LYS A 229 -3.87 24.67 19.51
C LYS A 229 -2.78 23.62 19.31
N HIS A 230 -3.20 22.39 19.13
CA HIS A 230 -2.34 21.24 18.90
C HIS A 230 -3.18 20.06 18.39
N THR A 231 -2.50 19.04 17.88
CA THR A 231 -3.13 17.87 17.28
C THR A 231 -4.12 17.15 18.20
N GLU A 232 -3.87 17.08 19.51
CA GLU A 232 -4.82 16.46 20.45
C GLU A 232 -6.17 17.19 20.51
N ASP A 233 -6.19 18.54 20.49
CA ASP A 233 -7.43 19.33 20.50
C ASP A 233 -8.21 19.10 19.20
N TRP A 234 -7.48 19.08 18.07
CA TRP A 234 -8.07 18.80 16.76
C TRP A 234 -8.74 17.43 16.68
N ILE A 235 -8.04 16.40 17.15
CA ILE A 235 -8.53 15.01 17.09
C ILE A 235 -9.63 14.76 18.15
N GLY A 236 -9.64 15.54 19.23
CA GLY A 236 -10.56 15.35 20.36
C GLY A 236 -10.04 14.34 21.39
N ILE A 237 -8.71 14.20 21.50
CA ILE A 237 -8.08 13.36 22.52
C ILE A 237 -7.88 14.22 23.77
N GLU A 238 -8.54 13.87 24.87
CA GLU A 238 -8.26 14.47 26.17
C GLU A 238 -6.81 14.15 26.57
N ARG A 239 -6.00 15.21 26.76
CA ARG A 239 -4.76 15.05 27.52
C ARG A 239 -5.15 14.73 28.95
N LYS A 240 -4.94 13.48 29.37
CA LYS A 240 -4.82 13.17 30.80
C LYS A 240 -3.67 14.00 31.33
N MET A 241 -3.96 15.12 31.98
CA MET A 241 -2.99 15.81 32.83
C MET A 241 -2.48 14.76 33.82
N LEU A 242 -1.20 14.40 33.73
CA LEU A 242 -0.54 13.67 34.80
C LEU A 242 -0.45 14.65 35.97
N ILE A 243 -1.52 14.74 36.77
CA ILE A 243 -1.40 15.22 38.13
C ILE A 243 -0.55 14.15 38.81
N LYS A 244 0.78 14.36 38.85
CA LYS A 244 1.66 13.65 39.78
C LYS A 244 1.04 13.90 41.16
N LYS A 245 0.36 12.90 41.72
CA LYS A 245 -0.03 12.88 43.13
C LYS A 245 1.25 13.15 43.93
N GLY A 246 1.29 14.31 44.59
CA GLY A 246 2.29 14.64 45.60
C GLY A 246 3.61 15.21 45.07
N LYS A 247 3.64 16.53 44.85
CA LYS A 247 4.64 17.45 45.41
C LYS A 247 4.19 18.88 45.09
N ILE A 248 3.74 19.58 46.13
CA ILE A 248 3.62 21.03 46.13
C ILE A 248 5.04 21.51 46.42
N ASP A 249 5.84 21.77 45.38
CA ASP A 249 7.01 22.63 45.56
C ASP A 249 6.49 24.07 45.58
N LYS A 250 6.33 24.60 46.80
CA LYS A 250 6.22 26.03 47.03
C LYS A 250 7.53 26.66 46.53
N GLY A 251 7.43 27.60 45.60
CA GLY A 251 8.50 28.53 45.32
C GLY A 251 8.78 28.72 43.85
N ILE A 252 7.90 29.46 43.16
CA ILE A 252 8.32 30.48 42.18
C ILE A 252 7.31 31.62 42.34
N GLU A 253 7.75 32.73 42.96
CA GLU A 253 7.06 34.02 42.88
C GLU A 253 7.01 34.45 41.42
N ILE A 254 5.81 34.78 40.94
CA ILE A 254 5.62 35.44 39.64
C ILE A 254 5.76 36.94 39.94
N PRO A 255 6.65 37.69 39.26
CA PRO A 255 6.73 39.13 39.43
C PRO A 255 5.42 39.77 38.97
N ASP A 256 4.92 40.65 39.84
CA ASP A 256 3.83 41.56 39.58
C ASP A 256 4.12 42.41 38.33
N TYR A 257 3.23 42.33 37.35
CA TYR A 257 3.15 43.32 36.28
C TYR A 257 1.74 43.91 36.26
N GLY A 258 1.39 44.59 37.35
CA GLY A 258 0.40 45.65 37.39
C GLY A 258 1.04 47.02 37.09
N GLY A 259 0.67 47.59 35.94
CA GLY A 259 0.47 49.03 35.77
C GLY A 259 1.67 49.88 35.33
N LEU A 260 1.61 50.37 34.09
CA LEU A 260 1.25 51.76 33.75
C LEU A 260 0.81 51.85 32.28
#